data_AF-A0A537UVR0-F1
#
_entry.id   AF-A0A537UVR0-F1
#
_cell.length_a   1.000
_cell.length_b   1.000
_cell.length_c   1.000
_cell.angle_alpha   90.00
_cell.angle_beta   90.00
_cell.angle_gamma   90.00
#
_symmetry.space_group_name_H-M   'P 1'
#
loop_
_entity.id
_entity.type
_entity.pdbx_description
1 polymer ?
#
loop_
_entity_poly.entity_id
_entity_poly.type
_entity_poly.pdbx_seq_one_letter_code
_entity_poly.pdbx_strand_id
1 'polypeptide(L)' 'MTDPSRAHADVANLFTASLVEADPEIADVIKRELSRQRDEIELIASENIVSKAVLEAQGSVLTNKYAEGL' A
#
# COMPACT_ATOMS: atom_id res chain seq x y z
N MET A 1 29.92 9.09 12.63
CA MET A 1 29.06 9.80 13.59
C MET A 1 27.71 10.01 12.92
N THR A 2 26.78 9.06 13.08
CA THR A 2 25.42 9.19 12.53
C THR A 2 24.69 10.30 13.28
N ASP A 3 24.23 11.31 12.55
CA ASP A 3 23.49 12.44 13.11
C ASP A 3 22.16 11.94 13.72
N PRO A 4 21.96 12.03 15.05
CA PRO A 4 20.74 11.58 15.71
C PRO A 4 19.49 12.33 15.25
N SER A 5 19.65 13.55 14.71
CA SER A 5 18.53 14.35 14.22
C SER A 5 17.93 13.81 12.92
N ARG A 6 18.78 13.20 12.07
CA ARG A 6 18.38 12.61 10.79
C ARG A 6 17.52 11.36 10.99
N ALA A 7 17.91 10.50 11.95
CA ALA A 7 17.14 9.30 12.29
C ALA A 7 15.71 9.61 12.78
N HIS A 8 15.50 10.72 13.51
CA HIS A 8 14.16 11.11 13.95
C HIS A 8 13.27 11.58 12.80
N ALA A 9 13.84 12.33 11.84
CA ALA A 9 13.14 12.74 10.63
C ALA A 9 12.80 11.52 9.73
N ASP A 10 13.72 10.55 9.63
CA ASP A 10 13.52 9.34 8.84
C ASP A 10 12.39 8.45 9.41
N VAL A 11 12.27 8.33 10.74
CA VAL A 11 11.17 7.60 11.38
C VAL A 11 9.83 8.34 11.28
N ALA A 12 9.84 9.67 11.40
CA ALA A 12 8.62 10.46 11.22
C ALA A 12 8.04 10.28 9.81
N ASN A 13 8.92 10.29 8.79
CA ASN A 13 8.52 10.08 7.40
C ASN A 13 7.96 8.67 7.15
N LEU A 14 8.41 7.64 7.88
CA LEU A 14 7.91 6.27 7.72
C LEU A 14 6.39 6.16 7.89
N PHE A 15 5.80 6.95 8.79
CA PHE A 15 4.37 6.87 9.12
C PHE A 15 3.50 7.88 8.37
N THR A 16 4.09 8.91 7.77
CA THR A 16 3.34 10.01 7.15
C THR A 16 3.58 10.15 5.65
N ALA A 17 4.67 9.61 5.11
CA ALA A 17 4.93 9.62 3.68
C ALA A 17 3.90 8.75 2.96
N SER A 18 3.37 9.26 1.86
CA SER A 18 2.59 8.46 0.93
C SER A 18 3.48 7.45 0.20
N LEU A 19 2.88 6.42 -0.38
CA LEU A 19 3.63 5.42 -1.16
C LEU A 19 4.44 6.05 -2.29
N VAL A 20 3.93 7.11 -2.95
CA VAL A 20 4.65 7.80 -4.04
C VAL A 20 5.91 8.52 -3.52
N GLU A 21 5.86 9.04 -2.30
CA GLU A 21 7.00 9.74 -1.68
C GLU A 21 8.03 8.76 -1.11
N ALA A 22 7.57 7.65 -0.52
CA ALA A 22 8.44 6.63 0.06
C ALA A 22 9.04 5.68 -0.99
N ASP A 23 8.25 5.28 -1.99
CA ASP A 23 8.62 4.34 -3.05
C ASP A 23 7.90 4.65 -4.38
N PRO A 24 8.43 5.60 -5.17
CA PRO A 24 7.83 6.00 -6.44
C PRO A 24 7.84 4.88 -7.50
N GLU A 25 8.76 3.93 -7.42
CA GLU A 25 8.87 2.82 -8.36
C GLU A 25 7.70 1.85 -8.17
N ILE A 26 7.43 1.43 -6.94
CA ILE A 26 6.27 0.58 -6.62
C ILE A 26 4.96 1.31 -6.91
N ALA A 27 4.88 2.61 -6.62
CA ALA A 27 3.69 3.39 -6.96
C ALA A 27 3.41 3.41 -8.46
N ASP A 28 4.44 3.44 -9.30
CA ASP A 28 4.30 3.39 -10.77
C ASP A 28 3.87 2.00 -11.25
N VAL A 29 4.44 0.93 -10.68
CA VAL A 29 4.02 -0.46 -10.97
C VAL A 29 2.54 -0.66 -10.68
N ILE A 30 2.04 -0.19 -9.53
CA ILE A 30 0.62 -0.31 -9.16
C ILE A 30 -0.28 0.46 -10.14
N LYS A 31 0.15 1.65 -10.58
CA LYS A 31 -0.62 2.44 -11.57
C LYS A 31 -0.70 1.72 -12.92
N ARG A 32 0.40 1.13 -13.37
CA ARG A 32 0.44 0.35 -14.63
C ARG A 32 -0.46 -0.87 -14.55
N GLU A 33 -0.47 -1.58 -13.43
CA GLU A 33 -1.36 -2.73 -13.24
C GLU A 33 -2.83 -2.31 -13.19
N LEU A 34 -3.16 -1.19 -12.55
CA LEU A 34 -4.52 -0.65 -12.58
C LEU A 34 -4.98 -0.33 -14.01
N SER A 35 -4.10 0.22 -14.84
CA SER A 35 -4.42 0.44 -16.27
C SER A 35 -4.65 -0.88 -17.00
N ARG A 36 -3.78 -1.88 -16.79
CA ARG A 36 -3.93 -3.22 -17.40
C ARG A 36 -5.29 -3.84 -17.07
N GLN A 37 -5.67 -3.86 -15.79
CA GLN A 37 -6.97 -4.41 -15.34
C GLN A 37 -8.19 -3.65 -15.88
N ARG A 38 -8.03 -2.37 -16.27
CA ARG A 38 -9.13 -1.56 -16.83
C ARG A 38 -9.26 -1.69 -18.34
N ASP A 39 -8.14 -1.91 -19.01
CA ASP A 39 -8.06 -1.85 -20.47
C ASP A 39 -8.16 -3.24 -21.12
N GLU A 40 -8.04 -4.32 -20.33
CA GLU A 40 -8.14 -5.71 -20.79
C GLU A 40 -9.44 -6.39 -20.34
N ILE A 41 -9.79 -7.50 -21.01
CA ILE A 41 -10.89 -8.37 -20.60
C ILE A 41 -10.34 -9.51 -19.76
N GLU A 42 -10.68 -9.53 -18.47
CA GLU A 42 -10.26 -10.57 -17.54
C GLU A 42 -11.18 -11.79 -17.63
N LEU A 43 -10.63 -12.94 -18.06
CA LEU A 43 -11.38 -14.18 -18.29
C LEU A 43 -11.03 -15.31 -17.29
N ILE A 44 -10.20 -15.01 -16.30
CA ILE A 44 -9.81 -15.97 -15.27
C ILE A 44 -10.96 -16.07 -14.26
N ALA A 45 -11.68 -17.20 -14.27
CA ALA A 45 -12.91 -17.37 -13.48
C ALA A 45 -12.74 -17.25 -11.96
N SER A 46 -11.52 -17.42 -11.44
CA SER A 46 -11.20 -17.29 -10.02
C SER A 46 -10.81 -15.87 -9.59
N GLU A 47 -10.57 -14.96 -10.54
CA GLU A 47 -10.18 -13.58 -10.25
C GLU A 47 -11.40 -12.65 -10.22
N ASN A 48 -11.27 -11.54 -9.49
CA ASN A 48 -12.34 -10.57 -9.34
C ASN A 48 -11.80 -9.16 -9.01
N ILE A 49 -12.55 -8.12 -9.38
CA ILE A 49 -12.23 -6.72 -9.06
C ILE A 49 -13.04 -6.32 -7.83
N VAL A 50 -12.36 -6.10 -6.71
CA VAL A 50 -13.00 -5.72 -5.44
C VAL A 50 -13.44 -4.25 -5.43
N SER A 51 -14.37 -3.92 -4.54
CA SER A 51 -14.82 -2.54 -4.37
C SER A 51 -13.77 -1.66 -3.68
N LYS A 52 -13.85 -0.34 -3.89
CA LYS A 52 -12.98 0.62 -3.21
C LYS A 52 -13.05 0.51 -1.69
N ALA A 53 -14.23 0.27 -1.12
CA ALA A 53 -14.41 0.11 0.31
C ALA A 53 -13.63 -1.10 0.87
N VAL A 54 -13.52 -2.19 0.12
CA VAL A 54 -12.70 -3.35 0.50
C VAL A 54 -11.21 -2.98 0.50
N LEU A 55 -10.74 -2.25 -0.52
CA LEU A 55 -9.35 -1.78 -0.58
C LEU A 55 -9.00 -0.84 0.59
N GLU A 56 -9.90 0.09 0.94
CA GLU A 56 -9.73 1.00 2.07
C GLU A 56 -9.64 0.25 3.40
N ALA A 57 -10.50 -0.76 3.61
CA ALA A 57 -10.44 -1.60 4.80
C ALA A 57 -9.14 -2.42 4.88
N GLN A 58 -8.70 -2.98 3.75
CA GLN A 58 -7.48 -3.79 3.67
C GLN A 58 -6.21 -2.96 3.94
N GLY A 59 -6.17 -1.70 3.51
CA GLY A 59 -5.07 -0.77 3.77
C GLY A 59 -5.13 -0.04 5.13
N SER A 60 -5.97 -0.51 6.06
CA SER A 60 -6.20 0.18 7.33
C SER A 60 -5.24 -0.23 8.45
N VAL A 61 -5.31 0.49 9.57
CA VAL A 61 -4.53 0.23 10.79
C VAL A 61 -4.77 -1.15 11.42
N LEU A 62 -5.77 -1.90 10.95
CA LEU A 62 -6.05 -3.26 11.42
C LEU A 62 -4.85 -4.21 11.24
N THR A 63 -4.00 -3.97 10.23
CA THR A 63 -2.79 -4.76 9.98
C THR A 63 -1.80 -4.78 11.15
N ASN A 64 -1.84 -3.76 12.02
CA ASN A 64 -0.94 -3.66 13.17
C ASN A 64 -1.37 -4.57 14.34
N LYS A 65 -2.59 -5.12 14.29
CA LYS A 65 -3.18 -5.80 15.43
C LYS A 65 -2.95 -7.31 15.38
N TYR A 66 -2.37 -7.82 16.46
CA TYR A 66 -2.38 -9.24 16.77
C TYR A 66 -3.66 -9.63 17.52
N ALA A 67 -4.38 -10.66 17.10
CA ALA A 67 -5.70 -11.03 17.64
C ALA A 67 -5.91 -12.56 17.68
N GLU A 68 -5.26 -13.24 18.62
CA GLU A 68 -5.28 -14.71 18.74
C GLU A 68 -6.59 -15.30 19.31
N GLY A 69 -7.48 -14.46 19.83
CA GLY A 69 -8.64 -14.90 20.62
C GLY A 69 -8.39 -14.78 22.13
N LEU A 70 -9.45 -14.80 22.93
CA LEU A 70 -9.37 -14.88 24.41
C LEU A 70 -8.86 -16.25 24.86
#